data_AF-A0AAW1N8L2-F1
#
_entry.id   AF-A0AAW1N8L2-F1
#
_cell.length_a   1.000
_cell.length_b   1.000
_cell.length_c   1.000
_cell.angle_alpha   90.00
_cell.angle_beta   90.00
_cell.angle_gamma   90.00
#
_symmetry.space_group_name_H-M   'P 1'
#
loop_
_entity.id
_entity.type
_entity.pdbx_description
1 polymer ?
#
loop_
_entity_poly.entity_id
_entity_poly.type
_entity_poly.pdbx_seq_one_letter_code
_entity_poly.pdbx_strand_id
1 'polypeptide(L)'
;MFPMCCWHSIKSHLPHEKVDRDDEMIVLPTLPNHIEMRKSTLPDWVRKPTGYSYLMKMIDAAELKSYGVIVNSFSDLERDYEEYFKNVTGLKVWTVGPISLHVGRNEELEGSDEWVKWLDGKKLDSVIYV
;
A
#
# COMPACT_ATOMS: atom_id res chain seq x y z
N MET A 1 -1.35 -4.93 -2.26
CA MET A 1 -0.25 -5.75 -2.80
C MET A 1 0.89 -4.87 -3.29
N PHE A 2 0.58 -3.88 -4.13
CA PHE A 2 1.50 -2.90 -4.67
C PHE A 2 2.42 -2.25 -3.62
N PRO A 3 1.92 -1.76 -2.46
CA PRO A 3 2.79 -1.14 -1.46
C PRO A 3 3.83 -2.10 -0.89
N MET A 4 3.47 -3.38 -0.71
CA MET A 4 4.38 -4.42 -0.22
C MET A 4 5.50 -4.71 -1.24
N CYS A 5 5.17 -4.70 -2.53
CA CYS A 5 6.15 -4.88 -3.60
C CYS A 5 7.12 -3.70 -3.69
N CYS A 6 6.59 -2.47 -3.61
CA CYS A 6 7.41 -1.26 -3.54
C CYS A 6 8.35 -1.32 -2.33
N TRP A 7 7.81 -1.71 -1.18
CA TRP A 7 8.57 -1.87 0.06
C TRP A 7 9.70 -2.90 -0.08
N HIS A 8 9.41 -4.06 -0.67
CA HIS A 8 10.43 -5.07 -0.99
C HIS A 8 11.51 -4.51 -1.92
N SER A 9 11.13 -3.85 -3.01
CA SER A 9 12.08 -3.26 -3.96
C SER A 9 13.01 -2.23 -3.31
N ILE A 10 12.45 -1.32 -2.48
CA ILE A 10 13.22 -0.32 -1.73
C ILE A 10 14.26 -0.98 -0.84
N LYS A 11 13.88 -2.02 -0.09
CA LYS A 11 14.78 -2.71 0.85
C LYS A 11 15.84 -3.56 0.16
N SER A 12 15.46 -4.25 -0.91
CA SER A 12 16.35 -5.17 -1.62
C SER A 12 17.39 -4.43 -2.47
N HIS A 13 17.10 -3.21 -2.91
CA HIS A 13 17.95 -2.49 -3.87
C HIS A 13 18.44 -1.12 -3.42
N LEU A 14 17.92 -0.60 -2.29
CA LEU A 14 18.32 0.67 -1.66
C LEU A 14 18.48 1.83 -2.66
N PRO A 15 17.52 2.09 -3.56
CA PRO A 15 17.69 3.12 -4.60
C PRO A 15 17.84 4.53 -4.02
N HIS A 16 17.32 4.76 -2.81
CA HIS A 16 17.42 6.03 -2.08
C HIS A 16 18.81 6.34 -1.51
N GLU A 17 19.67 5.34 -1.39
CA GLU A 17 21.08 5.53 -1.00
C GLU A 17 21.96 5.94 -2.18
N LYS A 18 21.44 5.87 -3.42
CA LYS A 18 22.16 6.22 -4.65
C LYS A 18 22.02 7.70 -5.05
N VAL A 19 21.21 8.46 -4.31
CA VAL A 19 20.97 9.88 -4.54
C VAL A 19 21.17 10.65 -3.24
N ASP A 20 21.70 11.86 -3.33
CA ASP A 20 22.10 12.63 -2.16
C ASP A 20 20.93 13.46 -1.63
N ARG A 21 20.29 14.23 -2.51
CA ARG A 21 19.26 15.19 -2.14
C ARG A 21 17.89 14.54 -2.01
N ASP A 22 17.10 15.05 -1.08
CA ASP A 22 15.76 14.55 -0.82
C ASP A 22 14.77 14.83 -1.96
N ASP A 23 15.00 15.85 -2.80
CA ASP A 23 14.14 16.19 -3.93
C ASP A 23 14.42 15.38 -5.20
N GLU A 24 15.49 14.58 -5.22
CA GLU A 24 15.83 13.70 -6.33
C GLU A 24 14.83 12.55 -6.48
N MET A 25 14.61 12.16 -7.74
CA MET A 25 13.76 11.03 -8.10
C MET A 25 14.55 9.72 -7.96
N ILE A 26 13.87 8.69 -7.47
CA ILE A 26 14.36 7.33 -7.37
C ILE A 26 13.42 6.41 -8.14
N VAL A 27 14.00 5.54 -8.96
CA VAL A 27 13.26 4.49 -9.66
C VAL A 27 13.29 3.23 -8.80
N LEU A 28 12.13 2.63 -8.57
CA LEU A 28 12.04 1.34 -7.88
C LEU A 28 12.28 0.22 -8.89
N PRO A 29 13.41 -0.51 -8.79
CA PRO A 29 13.73 -1.56 -9.73
C PRO A 29 12.81 -2.77 -9.57
N THR A 30 12.85 -3.67 -10.56
CA THR A 30 12.22 -5.00 -10.60
C THR A 30 10.70 -5.05 -10.55
N LEU A 31 10.01 -3.94 -10.29
CA LEU A 31 8.55 -3.89 -10.26
C LEU A 31 7.92 -4.14 -11.64
N PRO A 32 6.69 -4.69 -11.69
CA PRO A 32 5.93 -4.87 -12.94
C PRO A 32 5.77 -3.60 -13.77
N ASN A 33 5.61 -2.44 -13.11
CA ASN A 33 5.53 -1.15 -13.78
C ASN A 33 6.73 -0.27 -13.41
N HIS A 34 7.01 0.71 -14.27
CA HIS A 34 7.99 1.75 -13.97
C HIS A 34 7.43 2.68 -12.88
N ILE A 35 7.96 2.55 -11.67
CA ILE A 35 7.58 3.39 -10.54
C ILE A 35 8.75 4.31 -10.20
N GLU A 36 8.47 5.60 -10.23
CA GLU A 36 9.40 6.65 -9.86
C GLU A 36 8.78 7.51 -8.76
N MET A 37 9.57 7.84 -7.74
CA MET A 37 9.13 8.65 -6.60
C MET A 37 10.25 9.56 -6.11
N ARG A 38 9.92 10.66 -5.42
CA ARG A 38 10.95 11.49 -4.78
C ARG A 38 11.49 10.80 -3.53
N LYS A 39 12.79 10.90 -3.28
CA LYS A 39 13.41 10.40 -2.04
C LYS A 39 12.68 10.92 -0.80
N SER A 40 12.27 12.20 -0.79
CA SER A 40 11.54 12.85 0.30
C SER A 40 10.19 12.22 0.66
N THR A 41 9.58 11.43 -0.25
CA THR A 41 8.31 10.73 0.02
C THR A 41 8.49 9.43 0.77
N LEU A 42 9.75 8.96 0.92
CA LEU A 42 10.05 7.83 1.77
C LEU A 42 9.93 8.22 3.25
N PRO A 43 9.42 7.31 4.10
CA PRO A 43 9.41 7.55 5.53
C PRO A 43 10.81 7.84 6.08
N ASP A 44 10.90 8.71 7.09
CA ASP A 44 12.18 9.17 7.65
C ASP A 44 13.06 8.01 8.14
N TRP A 45 12.45 6.97 8.71
CA TRP A 45 13.11 5.78 9.22
C TRP A 45 13.71 4.87 8.12
N VAL A 46 13.38 5.13 6.86
CA VAL A 46 13.99 4.51 5.68
C VAL A 46 15.19 5.33 5.24
N ARG A 47 15.03 6.65 5.15
CA ARG A 47 16.08 7.58 4.73
C ARG A 47 17.23 7.67 5.72
N LYS A 48 16.94 7.52 7.02
CA LYS A 48 17.91 7.59 8.12
C LYS A 48 17.53 6.56 9.20
N PRO A 49 18.50 5.77 9.72
CA PRO A 49 18.21 4.87 10.83
C PRO A 49 17.67 5.62 12.06
N THR A 50 16.50 5.21 12.53
CA THR A 50 15.88 5.66 13.79
C THR A 50 15.52 4.45 14.65
N GLY A 51 15.03 4.68 15.88
CA GLY A 51 14.48 3.59 16.71
C GLY A 51 13.35 2.82 16.01
N TYR A 52 12.59 3.48 15.14
CA TYR A 52 11.50 2.86 14.37
C TYR A 52 12.03 1.94 13.25
N SER A 53 13.23 2.20 12.72
CA SER A 53 13.86 1.34 11.72
C SER A 53 14.12 -0.07 12.27
N TYR A 54 14.42 -0.21 13.56
CA TYR A 54 14.60 -1.52 14.19
C TYR A 54 13.28 -2.29 14.26
N LEU A 55 12.20 -1.64 14.68
CA LEU A 55 10.85 -2.23 14.70
C LEU A 55 10.46 -2.72 13.29
N MET A 56 10.69 -1.91 12.26
CA MET A 56 10.33 -2.27 10.89
C MET A 56 11.16 -3.46 10.36
N LYS A 57 12.45 -3.54 10.68
CA LYS A 57 13.27 -4.73 10.38
C LYS A 57 12.74 -6.00 11.05
N MET A 58 12.25 -5.88 12.28
CA MET A 58 11.65 -7.00 13.01
C MET A 58 10.34 -7.46 12.36
N ILE A 59 9.48 -6.51 11.94
CA ILE A 59 8.22 -6.81 11.22
C ILE A 59 8.52 -7.51 9.89
N ASP A 60 9.48 -7.00 9.12
CA ASP A 60 9.88 -7.59 7.84
C ASP A 60 10.40 -9.02 8.00
N ALA A 61 11.23 -9.26 9.02
CA ALA A 61 11.75 -10.59 9.30
C ALA A 61 10.65 -11.56 9.77
N ALA A 62 9.64 -11.06 10.51
CA ALA A 62 8.50 -11.87 10.93
C ALA A 62 7.59 -12.23 9.74
N GLU A 63 7.37 -11.29 8.81
CA GLU A 63 6.62 -11.53 7.59
C GLU A 63 7.24 -12.66 6.75
N LEU A 64 8.55 -12.60 6.50
CA LEU A 64 9.26 -13.63 5.70
C LEU A 64 9.35 -14.99 6.40
N LYS A 65 9.20 -15.05 7.73
CA LYS A 65 9.17 -16.30 8.51
C LYS A 65 7.76 -16.85 8.71
N SER A 66 6.75 -16.10 8.31
CA SER A 66 5.35 -16.52 8.44
C SER A 66 4.99 -17.55 7.38
N TYR A 67 3.88 -18.27 7.61
CA TYR A 67 3.37 -19.24 6.64
C TYR A 67 2.92 -18.56 5.32
N GLY A 68 2.52 -17.29 5.41
CA GLY A 68 2.12 -16.45 4.30
C GLY A 68 1.44 -15.19 4.82
N VAL A 69 0.90 -14.40 3.89
CA VAL A 69 0.29 -13.10 4.18
C VAL A 69 -1.17 -13.06 3.73
N ILE A 70 -2.02 -12.48 4.57
CA ILE A 70 -3.40 -12.15 4.24
C ILE A 70 -3.47 -10.65 3.97
N VAL A 71 -4.00 -10.27 2.81
CA VAL A 71 -4.00 -8.89 2.33
C VAL A 71 -5.42 -8.42 2.10
N ASN A 72 -5.77 -7.27 2.66
CA ASN A 72 -7.01 -6.56 2.37
C ASN A 72 -6.91 -5.85 1.01
N SER A 73 -6.91 -6.65 -0.05
CA SER A 73 -6.96 -6.25 -1.46
C SER A 73 -7.67 -7.35 -2.25
N PHE A 74 -7.86 -7.18 -3.55
CA PHE A 74 -8.46 -8.17 -4.45
C PHE A 74 -7.65 -8.27 -5.75
N SER A 75 -7.58 -9.46 -6.34
CA SER A 75 -6.66 -9.75 -7.44
C SER A 75 -6.86 -8.86 -8.68
N ASP A 76 -8.10 -8.48 -9.00
CA ASP A 76 -8.34 -7.63 -10.18
C ASP A 76 -7.78 -6.20 -10.03
N LEU A 77 -7.49 -5.75 -8.81
CA LEU A 77 -6.84 -4.46 -8.58
C LEU A 77 -5.33 -4.50 -8.83
N GLU A 78 -4.66 -5.61 -8.49
CA GLU A 78 -3.20 -5.65 -8.37
C GLU A 78 -2.58 -6.99 -8.83
N ARG A 79 -3.17 -7.65 -9.83
CA ARG A 79 -2.80 -9.01 -10.29
C ARG A 79 -1.30 -9.20 -10.52
N ASP A 80 -0.69 -8.32 -11.29
CA ASP A 80 0.73 -8.43 -11.65
C ASP A 80 1.65 -8.30 -10.42
N TYR A 81 1.22 -7.51 -9.44
CA TYR A 81 1.94 -7.34 -8.17
C TYR A 81 1.75 -8.55 -7.24
N GLU A 82 0.61 -9.22 -7.30
CA GLU A 82 0.38 -10.46 -6.53
C GLU A 82 1.30 -11.57 -7.01
N GLU A 83 1.42 -11.76 -8.32
CA GLU A 83 2.35 -12.73 -8.91
C GLU A 83 3.81 -12.34 -8.61
N TYR A 84 4.18 -11.08 -8.82
CA TYR A 84 5.50 -10.58 -8.49
C TYR A 84 5.86 -10.83 -7.02
N PHE A 85 4.98 -10.50 -6.08
CA PHE A 85 5.24 -10.66 -4.65
C PHE A 85 5.46 -12.13 -4.27
N LYS A 86 4.63 -13.04 -4.80
CA LYS A 86 4.81 -14.48 -4.61
C LYS A 86 6.18 -14.95 -5.13
N ASN A 87 6.60 -14.45 -6.29
CA ASN A 87 7.88 -14.83 -6.90
C ASN A 87 9.09 -14.33 -6.12
N VAL A 88 9.08 -13.08 -5.64
CA VAL A 88 10.25 -12.50 -4.95
C VAL A 88 10.36 -12.91 -3.48
N THR A 89 9.24 -13.27 -2.83
CA THR A 89 9.24 -13.66 -1.42
C THR A 89 9.12 -15.17 -1.19
N GLY A 90 8.57 -15.91 -2.15
CA GLY A 90 8.19 -17.32 -1.98
C GLY A 90 7.03 -17.55 -1.00
N LEU A 91 6.41 -16.48 -0.48
CA LEU A 91 5.33 -16.58 0.49
C LEU A 91 4.01 -16.95 -0.18
N LYS A 92 3.17 -17.67 0.56
CA LYS A 92 1.76 -17.81 0.21
C LYS A 92 1.05 -16.48 0.45
N VAL A 93 0.14 -16.14 -0.45
CA VAL A 93 -0.57 -14.85 -0.44
C VAL A 93 -2.05 -15.11 -0.64
N TRP A 94 -2.88 -14.52 0.22
CA TRP A 94 -4.33 -14.54 0.10
C TRP A 94 -4.88 -13.12 0.13
N THR A 95 -5.49 -12.70 -0.97
CA THR A 95 -6.24 -11.44 -1.08
C THR A 95 -7.69 -11.68 -0.70
N VAL A 96 -8.16 -11.07 0.40
CA VAL A 96 -9.51 -11.30 0.98
C VAL A 96 -10.36 -10.03 1.01
N GLY A 97 -9.87 -8.96 0.38
CA GLY A 97 -10.49 -7.65 0.39
C GLY A 97 -11.54 -7.44 -0.71
N PRO A 98 -12.19 -6.27 -0.70
CA PRO A 98 -12.18 -5.31 0.40
C PRO A 98 -13.01 -5.81 1.60
N ILE A 99 -12.38 -5.92 2.78
CA ILE A 99 -13.01 -6.45 4.00
C ILE A 99 -14.20 -5.59 4.42
N SER A 100 -14.16 -4.28 4.11
CA SER A 100 -15.25 -3.34 4.41
C SER A 100 -16.58 -3.74 3.79
N LEU A 101 -16.62 -4.46 2.65
CA LEU A 101 -17.88 -4.92 2.04
C LEU A 101 -18.58 -6.04 2.84
N HIS A 102 -17.89 -6.60 3.83
CA HIS A 102 -18.41 -7.66 4.68
C HIS A 102 -18.92 -7.12 6.03
N VAL A 103 -18.61 -5.87 6.36
CA VAL A 103 -19.01 -5.19 7.60
C VAL A 103 -20.19 -4.26 7.29
N GLY A 104 -21.27 -4.29 8.09
CA GLY A 104 -22.34 -3.29 7.99
C GLY A 104 -23.47 -3.57 6.99
N ARG A 105 -23.63 -4.79 6.47
CA ARG A 105 -24.81 -5.15 5.65
C ARG A 105 -26.17 -5.01 6.38
N ASN A 106 -26.16 -4.82 7.71
CA ASN A 106 -27.35 -4.78 8.56
C ASN A 106 -27.46 -3.52 9.42
N GLU A 107 -26.61 -2.51 9.25
CA GLU A 107 -26.70 -1.27 10.01
C GLU A 107 -27.27 -0.17 9.10
N GLU A 108 -28.55 0.17 9.31
CA GLU A 108 -29.10 1.43 8.80
C GLU A 108 -28.24 2.56 9.39
N LEU A 109 -27.65 3.38 8.51
CA LEU A 109 -26.84 4.52 8.92
C LEU A 109 -27.74 5.59 9.56
N GLU A 110 -28.03 5.43 10.85
CA GLU A 110 -28.75 6.42 11.66
C GLU A 110 -28.00 7.77 11.59
N GLY A 111 -28.65 8.79 11.03
CA GLY A 111 -28.10 10.15 10.89
C GLY A 111 -27.53 10.51 9.52
N SER A 112 -27.67 9.65 8.49
CA SER A 112 -27.21 9.95 7.12
C SER A 112 -28.13 10.88 6.31
N ASP A 113 -29.35 11.13 6.78
CA ASP A 113 -30.41 11.73 5.96
C ASP A 113 -30.14 13.15 5.44
N GLU A 114 -29.48 14.03 6.20
CA GLU A 114 -29.38 15.45 5.81
C GLU A 114 -28.39 15.68 4.67
N TRP A 115 -27.19 15.10 4.75
CA TRP A 115 -26.18 15.27 3.72
C TRP A 115 -26.47 14.41 2.48
N VAL A 116 -27.11 13.25 2.64
CA VAL A 116 -27.59 12.43 1.50
C VAL A 116 -28.64 13.19 0.70
N LYS A 117 -29.66 13.79 1.36
CA LYS A 117 -30.65 14.64 0.66
C LYS A 117 -30.02 15.84 -0.03
N TRP A 118 -28.98 16.43 0.56
CA TRP A 118 -28.23 17.50 -0.08
C TRP A 118 -27.49 17.01 -1.33
N LEU A 119 -26.91 15.81 -1.29
CA LEU A 119 -26.24 15.17 -2.44
C LEU A 119 -27.23 14.85 -3.57
N ASP A 120 -28.43 14.38 -3.26
CA ASP A 120 -29.49 14.09 -4.24
C ASP A 120 -29.86 15.31 -5.10
N GLY A 121 -29.71 16.52 -4.54
CA GLY A 121 -29.94 17.77 -5.25
C GLY A 121 -28.79 18.24 -6.15
N LYS A 122 -27.67 17.51 -6.20
CA LYS A 122 -26.49 17.86 -7.01
C LYS A 122 -26.49 17.14 -8.34
N LYS A 123 -25.77 17.69 -9.31
CA LYS A 123 -25.53 16.98 -10.57
C LYS A 123 -24.63 15.78 -10.31
N LEU A 124 -24.79 14.73 -11.12
CA LEU A 124 -23.89 13.58 -11.10
C LEU A 124 -22.43 14.06 -11.21
N ASP A 125 -21.54 13.46 -10.42
CA ASP A 125 -20.10 13.74 -10.38
C ASP A 125 -19.71 15.21 -10.11
N SER A 126 -20.57 16.00 -9.45
CA SER A 126 -20.33 17.43 -9.19
C SER A 126 -19.84 17.79 -7.78
N VAL A 127 -19.79 16.82 -6.87
CA VAL A 127 -19.38 17.03 -5.47
C VAL A 127 -18.03 16.38 -5.23
N ILE A 128 -17.14 17.10 -4.55
CA ILE A 128 -15.84 16.60 -4.11
C ILE A 128 -15.95 16.23 -2.63
N TYR A 129 -15.64 14.97 -2.30
CA TYR A 129 -15.44 14.51 -0.92
C TYR A 129 -13.98 14.74 -0.53
N VAL A 130 -13.75 15.39 0.61
CA VAL A 130 -12.41 15.76 1.12
C VAL A 130 -12.22 15.14 2.50
#